data_AF-A0A972HMG5-F1
#
_entry.id   AF-A0A972HMG5-F1
#
_cell.length_a   1.000
_cell.length_b   1.000
_cell.length_c   1.000
_cell.angle_alpha   90.00
_cell.angle_beta   90.00
_cell.angle_gamma   90.00
#
_symmetry.space_group_name_H-M   'P 1'
#
loop_
_entity.id
_entity.type
_entity.pdbx_description
1 polymer ?
#
loop_
_entity_poly.entity_id
_entity_poly.type
_entity_poly.pdbx_seq_one_letter_code
_entity_poly.pdbx_strand_id
1 'polypeptide(L)'
;MPKNILSFDIEDWFHPEIFDGRFPMETWERLESRVERNTDIILEFLQRKKMTATFFILGWVAERYPELVRRIAREGHEIGSHLFSHKMITKMTPEEFKEELERSLKVLNQLAEGPVIGFRAPTFSITKKTLWALPIMYRAGIRYDSSVFPILHDRYGIPDSPRKPYVIYRDEQGKGGIIEFPMTTVRFLTLNFPLGGGGYFRIYPFWFSRLLMKRCEAEDIPIIFYAHPWEFDKNLPRVNLNFVGKIRHYTGIKKFLERLDRLTDAFEFTSFEKSGMLDAFSLSE
;
A
#
# COMPACT_ATOMS: atom_id res chain seq x y z
N MET A 1 5.60 17.78 -13.51
CA MET A 1 5.17 16.40 -13.85
C MET A 1 4.84 15.71 -12.55
N PRO A 2 3.71 14.96 -12.44
CA PRO A 2 3.44 14.21 -11.24
C PRO A 2 4.54 13.17 -11.05
N LYS A 3 5.17 13.14 -9.88
CA LYS A 3 6.18 12.13 -9.56
C LYS A 3 5.46 10.80 -9.32
N ASN A 4 5.98 9.71 -9.87
CA ASN A 4 5.43 8.38 -9.58
C ASN A 4 5.68 8.05 -8.10
N ILE A 5 4.82 7.22 -7.52
CA ILE A 5 4.90 6.82 -6.11
C ILE A 5 5.36 5.39 -5.98
N LEU A 6 6.36 5.18 -5.14
CA LEU A 6 6.78 3.86 -4.68
C LEU A 6 6.39 3.73 -3.22
N SER A 7 5.66 2.68 -2.88
CA SER A 7 5.31 2.37 -1.50
C SER A 7 5.39 0.89 -1.16
N PHE A 8 5.48 0.62 0.14
CA PHE A 8 5.61 -0.72 0.67
C PHE A 8 4.60 -0.95 1.79
N ASP A 9 3.85 -2.03 1.70
CA ASP A 9 2.90 -2.45 2.72
C ASP A 9 3.65 -3.40 3.64
N ILE A 10 4.01 -2.91 4.83
CA ILE A 10 4.89 -3.61 5.77
C ILE A 10 4.05 -4.61 6.56
N GLU A 11 3.94 -5.79 5.94
CA GLU A 11 3.34 -6.99 6.48
C GLU A 11 4.29 -8.19 6.34
N ASP A 12 4.12 -9.18 7.21
CA ASP A 12 4.88 -10.42 7.17
C ASP A 12 4.16 -11.47 6.30
N TRP A 13 4.83 -12.58 6.00
CA TRP A 13 4.35 -13.60 5.06
C TRP A 13 3.04 -14.28 5.49
N PHE A 14 2.63 -14.20 6.75
CA PHE A 14 1.43 -14.84 7.28
C PHE A 14 0.23 -13.89 7.44
N HIS A 15 0.41 -12.57 7.28
CA HIS A 15 -0.68 -11.59 7.34
C HIS A 15 -1.61 -11.55 6.11
N PRO A 16 -1.17 -11.80 4.86
CA PRO A 16 -2.00 -11.58 3.69
C PRO A 16 -3.33 -12.32 3.77
N GLU A 17 -4.42 -11.66 3.34
CA GLU A 17 -5.81 -12.18 3.36
C GLU A 17 -5.98 -13.53 2.63
N ILE A 18 -5.00 -13.95 1.81
CA ILE A 18 -4.99 -15.30 1.23
C ILE A 18 -4.86 -16.42 2.28
N PHE A 19 -4.36 -16.08 3.47
CA PHE A 19 -4.21 -16.96 4.63
C PHE A 19 -5.24 -16.69 5.72
N ASP A 20 -6.29 -15.91 5.43
CA ASP A 20 -7.40 -15.69 6.37
C ASP A 20 -7.93 -17.02 6.94
N GLY A 21 -8.14 -17.04 8.25
CA GLY A 21 -8.51 -18.23 9.02
C GLY A 21 -7.42 -19.28 9.25
N ARG A 22 -6.26 -19.20 8.57
CA ARG A 22 -5.14 -20.16 8.75
C ARG A 22 -4.16 -19.74 9.82
N PHE A 23 -3.92 -18.43 9.93
CA PHE A 23 -3.05 -17.84 10.93
C PHE A 23 -3.81 -16.76 11.70
N PRO A 24 -4.66 -17.15 12.66
CA PRO A 24 -5.28 -16.19 13.57
C PRO A 24 -4.22 -15.34 14.28
N MET A 25 -4.56 -14.11 14.61
CA MET A 25 -3.63 -13.12 15.16
C MET A 25 -2.92 -13.62 16.43
N GLU A 26 -3.60 -14.42 17.25
CA GLU A 26 -3.08 -15.00 18.50
C GLU A 26 -1.93 -15.99 18.25
N THR A 27 -1.78 -16.47 17.01
CA THR A 27 -0.73 -17.42 16.63
C THR A 27 0.53 -16.74 16.10
N TRP A 28 0.45 -15.46 15.72
CA TRP A 28 1.52 -14.77 14.98
C TRP A 28 2.85 -14.71 15.74
N GLU A 29 2.81 -14.58 17.07
CA GLU A 29 4.03 -14.53 17.89
C GLU A 29 4.87 -15.81 17.84
N ARG A 30 4.25 -16.94 17.45
CA ARG A 30 4.89 -18.26 17.36
C ARG A 30 5.44 -18.54 15.96
N LEU A 31 5.09 -17.71 14.97
CA LEU A 31 5.55 -17.87 13.60
C LEU A 31 6.92 -17.19 13.44
N GLU A 32 7.79 -17.79 12.63
CA GLU A 32 9.05 -17.16 12.25
C GLU A 32 8.75 -15.89 11.45
N SER A 33 8.94 -14.74 12.07
CA SER A 33 8.78 -13.45 11.42
C SER A 33 9.98 -13.16 10.52
N ARG A 34 9.72 -12.65 9.33
CA ARG A 34 10.75 -12.30 8.34
C ARG A 34 10.67 -10.85 7.90
N VAL A 35 9.75 -10.07 8.49
CA VAL A 35 9.47 -8.69 8.09
C VAL A 35 10.70 -7.78 8.20
N GLU A 36 11.50 -7.86 9.29
CA GLU A 36 12.70 -7.02 9.45
C GLU A 36 13.72 -7.29 8.35
N ARG A 37 14.19 -8.55 8.24
CA ARG A 37 15.14 -8.96 7.21
C ARG A 37 14.69 -8.59 5.79
N ASN A 38 13.41 -8.79 5.48
CA ASN A 38 12.89 -8.49 4.16
C ASN A 38 12.78 -6.98 3.90
N THR A 39 12.47 -6.21 4.95
CA THR A 39 12.46 -4.75 4.88
C THR A 39 13.87 -4.19 4.79
N ASP A 40 14.88 -4.83 5.39
CA ASP A 40 16.28 -4.45 5.22
C ASP A 40 16.71 -4.51 3.74
N ILE A 41 16.29 -5.55 3.01
CA ILE A 41 16.54 -5.65 1.56
C ILE A 41 15.91 -4.46 0.80
N ILE A 42 14.73 -4.01 1.23
CA ILE A 42 14.05 -2.85 0.64
C ILE A 42 14.83 -1.56 0.95
N LEU A 43 15.25 -1.35 2.20
CA LEU A 43 16.00 -0.18 2.62
C LEU A 43 17.36 -0.09 1.91
N GLU A 44 18.11 -1.20 1.83
CA GLU A 44 19.35 -1.29 1.06
C GLU A 44 19.14 -0.97 -0.43
N PHE A 45 18.04 -1.47 -1.00
CA PHE A 45 17.65 -1.18 -2.38
C PHE A 45 17.40 0.32 -2.59
N LEU A 46 16.60 0.94 -1.72
CA LEU A 46 16.26 2.36 -1.79
C LEU A 46 17.48 3.25 -1.56
N GLN A 47 18.33 2.90 -0.60
CA GLN A 47 19.58 3.61 -0.33
C GLN A 47 20.51 3.59 -1.55
N ARG A 48 20.72 2.41 -2.17
CA ARG A 48 21.53 2.28 -3.39
C ARG A 48 20.97 3.11 -4.54
N LYS A 49 19.64 3.18 -4.67
CA LYS A 49 18.97 3.99 -5.69
C LYS A 49 18.85 5.48 -5.31
N LYS A 50 19.19 5.87 -4.08
CA LYS A 50 18.98 7.21 -3.52
C LYS A 50 17.52 7.67 -3.63
N MET A 51 16.61 6.74 -3.38
CA MET A 51 15.16 6.96 -3.49
C MET A 51 14.51 6.98 -2.13
N THR A 52 13.42 7.72 -2.01
CA THR A 52 12.53 7.63 -0.84
C THR A 52 11.18 7.08 -1.25
N ALA A 53 10.56 6.33 -0.34
CA ALA A 53 9.28 5.67 -0.55
C ALA A 53 8.37 5.90 0.65
N THR A 54 7.12 5.49 0.53
CA THR A 54 6.15 5.47 1.64
C THR A 54 6.00 4.06 2.18
N PHE A 55 6.04 3.89 3.48
CA PHE A 55 5.89 2.60 4.16
C PHE A 55 4.55 2.62 4.91
N PHE A 56 3.57 1.86 4.44
CA PHE A 56 2.31 1.65 5.16
C PHE A 56 2.52 0.49 6.13
N ILE A 57 2.56 0.80 7.42
CA ILE A 57 3.01 -0.15 8.44
C ILE A 57 1.82 -0.64 9.27
N LEU A 58 1.77 -1.95 9.49
CA LEU A 58 0.82 -2.53 10.44
C LEU A 58 1.19 -2.13 11.87
N GLY A 59 0.18 -1.72 12.66
CA GLY A 59 0.37 -1.44 14.08
C GLY A 59 0.99 -2.61 14.84
N TRP A 60 0.62 -3.85 14.51
CA TRP A 60 1.25 -5.06 15.08
C TRP A 60 2.75 -5.14 14.79
N VAL A 61 3.17 -4.84 13.55
CA VAL A 61 4.60 -4.81 13.18
C VAL A 61 5.30 -3.69 13.95
N ALA A 62 4.66 -2.52 14.07
CA ALA A 62 5.22 -1.38 14.78
C ALA A 62 5.40 -1.63 16.29
N GLU A 63 4.46 -2.31 16.95
CA GLU A 63 4.60 -2.70 18.36
C GLU A 63 5.75 -3.69 18.57
N ARG A 64 5.92 -4.64 17.64
CA ARG A 64 6.89 -5.72 17.78
C ARG A 64 8.30 -5.35 17.34
N TYR A 65 8.42 -4.52 16.30
CA TYR A 65 9.69 -4.11 15.68
C TYR A 65 9.83 -2.58 15.65
N PRO A 66 9.81 -1.90 16.81
CA PRO A 66 9.82 -0.43 16.85
C PRO A 66 11.12 0.15 16.27
N GLU A 67 12.25 -0.54 16.39
CA GLU A 67 13.51 -0.10 15.79
C GLU A 67 13.50 -0.13 14.26
N LEU A 68 12.79 -1.09 13.65
CA LEU A 68 12.57 -1.10 12.21
C LEU A 68 11.84 0.17 11.76
N VAL A 69 10.77 0.54 12.45
CA VAL A 69 9.97 1.74 12.13
C VAL A 69 10.80 3.01 12.31
N ARG A 70 11.55 3.13 13.41
CA ARG A 70 12.46 4.27 13.65
C ARG A 70 13.53 4.37 12.57
N ARG A 71 14.05 3.24 12.10
CA ARG A 71 15.03 3.21 11.02
C ARG A 71 14.43 3.67 9.69
N ILE A 72 13.24 3.19 9.33
CA ILE A 72 12.49 3.66 8.15
C ILE A 72 12.35 5.20 8.19
N ALA A 73 11.92 5.74 9.33
CA ALA A 73 11.77 7.18 9.52
C ALA A 73 13.11 7.93 9.35
N ARG A 74 14.15 7.47 10.06
CA ARG A 74 15.49 8.07 10.06
C ARG A 74 16.18 8.07 8.70
N GLU A 75 15.87 7.10 7.84
CA GLU A 75 16.34 7.04 6.46
C GLU A 75 15.53 7.98 5.52
N GLY A 76 14.60 8.75 6.06
CA GLY A 76 13.86 9.81 5.38
C GLY A 76 12.68 9.30 4.54
N HIS A 77 12.17 8.11 4.86
CA HIS A 77 10.98 7.52 4.24
C HIS A 77 9.71 7.93 4.99
N GLU A 78 8.62 8.07 4.25
CA GLU A 78 7.32 8.45 4.81
C GLU A 78 6.67 7.24 5.51
N ILE A 79 6.03 7.48 6.66
CA ILE A 79 5.27 6.46 7.39
C ILE A 79 3.77 6.71 7.21
N GLY A 80 3.06 5.68 6.74
CA GLY A 80 1.61 5.60 6.66
C GLY A 80 1.07 4.46 7.54
N SER A 81 -0.22 4.51 7.85
CA SER A 81 -0.91 3.44 8.60
C SER A 81 -1.48 2.39 7.66
N HIS A 82 -1.30 1.11 8.02
CA HIS A 82 -1.92 -0.05 7.36
C HIS A 82 -2.95 -0.78 8.24
N LEU A 83 -3.58 -0.06 9.19
CA LEU A 83 -4.33 -0.63 10.34
C LEU A 83 -3.46 -1.46 11.29
N PHE A 84 -4.07 -2.04 12.32
CA PHE A 84 -3.34 -2.75 13.36
C PHE A 84 -3.11 -4.22 13.00
N SER A 85 -4.17 -4.94 12.64
CA SER A 85 -4.19 -6.42 12.52
C SER A 85 -4.40 -6.94 11.09
N HIS A 86 -4.23 -6.11 10.05
CA HIS A 86 -4.44 -6.49 8.65
C HIS A 86 -5.87 -7.03 8.32
N LYS A 87 -6.84 -6.89 9.23
CA LYS A 87 -8.22 -7.30 9.00
C LYS A 87 -8.86 -6.39 7.94
N MET A 88 -9.61 -6.97 7.00
CA MET A 88 -10.32 -6.21 5.97
C MET A 88 -11.42 -5.34 6.59
N ILE A 89 -11.56 -4.10 6.12
CA ILE A 89 -12.58 -3.15 6.59
C ILE A 89 -14.01 -3.68 6.31
N THR A 90 -14.19 -4.47 5.25
CA THR A 90 -15.47 -5.11 4.94
C THR A 90 -15.93 -6.14 5.98
N LYS A 91 -15.05 -6.54 6.90
CA LYS A 91 -15.32 -7.47 8.01
C LYS A 91 -15.38 -6.77 9.37
N MET A 92 -15.42 -5.43 9.38
CA MET A 92 -15.42 -4.62 10.60
C MET A 92 -16.72 -3.83 10.75
N THR A 93 -17.10 -3.58 12.00
CA THR A 93 -18.04 -2.49 12.31
C THR A 93 -17.30 -1.13 12.29
N PRO A 94 -18.03 0.00 12.22
CA PRO A 94 -17.43 1.32 12.37
C PRO A 94 -16.61 1.49 13.66
N GLU A 95 -17.08 0.93 14.76
CA GLU A 95 -16.41 0.98 16.07
C GLU A 95 -15.13 0.16 16.06
N GLU A 96 -15.18 -1.09 15.56
CA GLU A 96 -13.99 -1.94 15.43
C GLU A 96 -12.92 -1.29 14.53
N PHE A 97 -13.32 -0.69 13.41
CA PHE A 97 -12.41 0.00 12.51
C PHE A 97 -11.77 1.23 13.18
N LYS A 98 -12.56 1.99 13.95
CA LYS A 98 -12.06 3.13 14.70
C LYS A 98 -10.99 2.69 15.71
N GLU A 99 -11.25 1.65 16.48
CA GLU A 99 -10.30 1.10 17.47
C GLU A 99 -9.00 0.60 16.81
N GLU A 100 -9.12 -0.15 15.70
CA GLU A 100 -7.99 -0.60 14.88
C GLU A 100 -7.13 0.56 14.38
N LEU A 101 -7.77 1.60 13.84
CA LEU A 101 -7.09 2.77 13.31
C LEU A 101 -6.41 3.58 14.43
N GLU A 102 -7.13 3.87 15.52
CA GLU A 102 -6.60 4.64 16.65
C GLU A 102 -5.42 3.92 17.32
N ARG A 103 -5.51 2.60 17.49
CA ARG A 103 -4.39 1.80 18.03
C ARG A 103 -3.18 1.85 17.11
N SER A 104 -3.37 1.67 15.81
CA SER A 104 -2.28 1.76 14.83
C SER A 104 -1.61 3.13 14.85
N LEU A 105 -2.41 4.20 14.75
CA LEU A 105 -1.91 5.57 14.75
C LEU A 105 -1.21 5.95 16.05
N LYS A 106 -1.71 5.49 17.20
CA LYS A 106 -1.07 5.73 18.49
C LYS A 106 0.38 5.24 18.51
N VAL A 107 0.63 4.02 18.03
CA VAL A 107 1.97 3.43 18.02
C VAL A 107 2.83 4.08 16.94
N LEU A 108 2.31 4.26 15.72
CA LEU A 108 3.09 4.82 14.62
C LEU A 108 3.51 6.28 14.86
N ASN A 109 2.63 7.12 15.41
CA ASN A 109 2.97 8.51 15.73
C ASN A 109 4.05 8.63 16.83
N GLN A 110 4.25 7.60 17.66
CA GLN A 110 5.35 7.57 18.65
C GLN A 110 6.70 7.21 18.01
N LEU A 111 6.69 6.60 16.82
CA LEU A 111 7.88 6.06 16.15
C LEU A 111 8.29 6.85 14.92
N ALA A 112 7.35 7.58 14.31
CA ALA A 112 7.59 8.48 13.18
C ALA A 112 8.19 9.83 13.60
N GLU A 113 8.82 10.53 12.66
CA GLU A 113 9.37 11.88 12.88
C GLU A 113 8.31 12.98 12.78
N GLY A 114 7.08 12.64 12.38
CA GLY A 114 5.96 13.58 12.21
C GLY A 114 4.60 12.87 12.25
N PRO A 115 3.50 13.60 12.06
CA PRO A 115 2.15 13.03 12.11
C PRO A 115 1.94 12.04 10.96
N VAL A 116 1.40 10.87 11.29
CA VAL A 116 1.01 9.86 10.29
C VAL A 116 -0.31 10.27 9.66
N ILE A 117 -0.23 10.82 8.44
CA ILE A 117 -1.40 11.35 7.69
C ILE A 117 -1.83 10.45 6.52
N GLY A 118 -1.02 9.44 6.18
CA GLY A 118 -1.27 8.51 5.09
C GLY A 118 -1.93 7.23 5.54
N PHE A 119 -2.86 6.70 4.73
CA PHE A 119 -3.52 5.43 4.99
C PHE A 119 -3.52 4.53 3.75
N ARG A 120 -3.42 3.21 4.01
CA ARG A 120 -3.76 2.17 3.05
C ARG A 120 -4.50 1.06 3.77
N ALA A 121 -5.65 0.67 3.26
CA ALA A 121 -6.46 -0.41 3.81
C ALA A 121 -5.85 -1.77 3.45
N PRO A 122 -5.78 -2.71 4.41
CA PRO A 122 -5.51 -4.12 4.14
C PRO A 122 -6.36 -4.64 2.98
N THR A 123 -5.71 -5.28 2.01
CA THR A 123 -6.37 -5.84 0.81
C THR A 123 -7.18 -4.81 0.01
N PHE A 124 -6.80 -3.52 0.03
CA PHE A 124 -7.51 -2.45 -0.70
C PHE A 124 -9.01 -2.39 -0.35
N SER A 125 -9.34 -2.64 0.92
CA SER A 125 -10.72 -2.87 1.37
C SER A 125 -11.57 -1.59 1.55
N ILE A 126 -11.13 -0.44 1.01
CA ILE A 126 -12.01 0.70 0.73
C ILE A 126 -12.75 0.43 -0.59
N THR A 127 -14.04 0.17 -0.45
CA THR A 127 -14.98 -0.20 -1.50
C THR A 127 -16.22 0.68 -1.36
N LYS A 128 -17.16 0.59 -2.32
CA LYS A 128 -18.47 1.28 -2.18
C LYS A 128 -19.20 0.95 -0.87
N LYS A 129 -18.95 -0.23 -0.28
CA LYS A 129 -19.59 -0.69 0.96
C LYS A 129 -18.90 -0.16 2.23
N THR A 130 -17.68 0.36 2.11
CA THR A 130 -16.84 0.77 3.24
C THR A 130 -16.46 2.24 3.21
N LEU A 131 -17.11 3.05 2.35
CA LEU A 131 -16.94 4.51 2.33
C LEU A 131 -17.29 5.19 3.66
N TRP A 132 -18.07 4.52 4.53
CA TRP A 132 -18.33 4.96 5.90
C TRP A 132 -17.04 5.09 6.74
N ALA A 133 -15.93 4.46 6.34
CA ALA A 133 -14.65 4.54 7.03
C ALA A 133 -13.96 5.90 6.85
N LEU A 134 -14.21 6.59 5.72
CA LEU A 134 -13.57 7.85 5.36
C LEU A 134 -13.76 8.98 6.41
N PRO A 135 -14.98 9.26 6.92
CA PRO A 135 -15.13 10.25 7.99
C PRO A 135 -14.41 9.86 9.29
N ILE A 136 -14.29 8.56 9.60
CA ILE A 136 -13.54 8.08 10.77
C ILE A 136 -12.04 8.33 10.57
N MET A 137 -11.52 7.97 9.39
CA MET A 137 -10.14 8.23 9.00
C MET A 137 -9.78 9.71 9.09
N TYR A 138 -10.63 10.58 8.54
CA TYR A 138 -10.39 12.02 8.54
C TYR A 138 -10.30 12.60 9.95
N ARG A 139 -11.26 12.23 10.82
CA ARG A 139 -11.27 12.64 12.23
C ARG A 139 -10.05 12.13 13.01
N ALA A 140 -9.51 10.97 12.63
CA ALA A 140 -8.30 10.41 13.22
C ALA A 140 -6.99 11.07 12.72
N GLY A 141 -7.07 12.03 11.79
CA GLY A 141 -5.90 12.76 11.29
C GLY A 141 -5.40 12.33 9.91
N ILE A 142 -6.01 11.33 9.29
CA ILE A 142 -5.68 10.93 7.91
C ILE A 142 -6.05 12.05 6.94
N ARG A 143 -5.18 12.30 5.96
CA ARG A 143 -5.34 13.32 4.91
C ARG A 143 -5.28 12.75 3.51
N TYR A 144 -4.66 11.59 3.34
CA TYR A 144 -4.73 10.87 2.07
C TYR A 144 -4.89 9.38 2.27
N ASP A 145 -5.52 8.76 1.27
CA ASP A 145 -5.76 7.33 1.17
C ASP A 145 -5.16 6.81 -0.15
N SER A 146 -4.68 5.58 -0.15
CA SER A 146 -4.22 4.87 -1.35
C SER A 146 -4.75 3.44 -1.32
N SER A 147 -6.06 3.32 -1.22
CA SER A 147 -6.78 2.06 -1.02
C SER A 147 -7.74 1.72 -2.14
N VAL A 148 -8.16 2.68 -2.94
CA VAL A 148 -9.13 2.43 -4.01
C VAL A 148 -8.41 1.86 -5.22
N PHE A 149 -8.86 0.68 -5.65
CA PHE A 149 -8.40 0.07 -6.89
C PHE A 149 -9.50 0.18 -7.95
N PRO A 150 -9.31 0.95 -9.04
CA PRO A 150 -10.31 1.10 -10.09
C PRO A 150 -10.49 -0.13 -10.99
N ILE A 151 -10.75 -1.32 -10.45
CA ILE A 151 -10.93 -2.58 -11.19
C ILE A 151 -12.16 -3.34 -10.68
N LEU A 152 -12.63 -4.29 -11.47
CA LEU A 152 -13.55 -5.32 -11.01
C LEU A 152 -12.75 -6.48 -10.42
N HIS A 153 -12.93 -6.78 -9.13
CA HIS A 153 -12.20 -7.83 -8.44
C HIS A 153 -13.08 -8.53 -7.40
N ASP A 154 -12.69 -9.75 -6.99
CA ASP A 154 -13.49 -10.64 -6.14
C ASP A 154 -13.60 -10.16 -4.68
N ARG A 155 -12.57 -9.46 -4.18
CA ARG A 155 -12.45 -9.00 -2.78
C ARG A 155 -12.57 -7.49 -2.58
N TYR A 156 -12.26 -6.71 -3.60
CA TYR A 156 -12.07 -5.27 -3.50
C TYR A 156 -12.36 -4.58 -4.83
N GLY A 157 -12.20 -3.26 -4.85
CA GLY A 157 -12.22 -2.46 -6.07
C GLY A 157 -13.52 -1.68 -6.31
N ILE A 158 -13.38 -0.59 -7.03
CA ILE A 158 -14.45 0.33 -7.43
C ILE A 158 -14.26 0.61 -8.93
N PRO A 159 -14.82 -0.21 -9.84
CA PRO A 159 -14.50 -0.16 -11.28
C PRO A 159 -14.68 1.22 -11.95
N ASP A 160 -15.62 2.01 -11.42
CA ASP A 160 -16.00 3.34 -11.88
C ASP A 160 -15.27 4.49 -11.14
N SER A 161 -14.35 4.18 -10.21
CA SER A 161 -13.54 5.19 -9.54
C SER A 161 -12.60 5.92 -10.54
N PRO A 162 -12.32 7.22 -10.33
CA PRO A 162 -11.29 7.93 -11.07
C PRO A 162 -9.93 7.20 -11.05
N ARG A 163 -9.17 7.34 -12.15
CA ARG A 163 -7.82 6.76 -12.29
C ARG A 163 -6.70 7.73 -11.92
N LYS A 164 -7.02 9.01 -11.74
CA LYS A 164 -6.11 10.06 -11.28
C LYS A 164 -6.44 10.40 -9.83
N PRO A 165 -5.49 10.97 -9.05
CA PRO A 165 -5.78 11.43 -7.69
C PRO A 165 -6.99 12.37 -7.65
N TYR A 166 -7.81 12.24 -6.61
CA TYR A 166 -9.06 13.00 -6.46
C TYR A 166 -9.46 13.11 -4.98
N VAL A 167 -10.31 14.08 -4.64
CA VAL A 167 -10.85 14.19 -3.28
C VAL A 167 -11.98 13.16 -3.12
N ILE A 168 -11.77 12.14 -2.28
CA ILE A 168 -12.74 11.06 -2.05
C ILE A 168 -13.73 11.39 -0.92
N TYR A 169 -13.32 12.25 0.01
CA TYR A 169 -14.14 12.68 1.13
C TYR A 169 -13.90 14.16 1.41
N ARG A 170 -14.97 14.88 1.73
CA ARG A 170 -14.91 16.23 2.29
C ARG A 170 -15.61 16.26 3.63
N ASP A 171 -15.10 17.07 4.55
CA ASP A 171 -15.77 17.31 5.81
C ASP A 171 -17.05 18.14 5.63
N GLU A 172 -17.84 18.23 6.71
CA GLU A 172 -19.14 18.91 6.70
C GLU A 172 -19.04 20.40 6.33
N GLN A 173 -17.87 21.01 6.57
CA GLN A 173 -17.61 22.41 6.26
C GLN A 173 -17.05 22.61 4.85
N GLY A 174 -16.71 21.53 4.14
CA GLY A 174 -16.07 21.55 2.83
C GLY A 174 -14.61 22.05 2.83
N LYS A 175 -14.05 22.34 4.01
CA LYS A 175 -12.74 22.98 4.19
C LYS A 175 -11.59 21.98 4.27
N GLY A 176 -11.91 20.72 4.58
CA GLY A 176 -10.93 19.64 4.59
C GLY A 176 -11.48 18.38 3.94
N GLY A 177 -10.62 17.37 3.84
CA GLY A 177 -10.99 16.12 3.19
C GLY A 177 -9.87 15.09 3.16
N ILE A 178 -10.14 14.01 2.45
CA ILE A 178 -9.17 12.97 2.13
C ILE A 178 -8.97 12.94 0.62
N ILE A 179 -7.70 12.96 0.21
CA ILE A 179 -7.30 12.75 -1.18
C ILE A 179 -7.08 11.26 -1.39
N GLU A 180 -7.75 10.67 -2.36
CA GLU A 180 -7.48 9.31 -2.81
C GLU A 180 -6.41 9.32 -3.90
N PHE A 181 -5.42 8.47 -3.73
CA PHE A 181 -4.42 8.10 -4.74
C PHE A 181 -4.70 6.67 -5.21
N PRO A 182 -5.56 6.52 -6.23
CA PRO A 182 -6.05 5.22 -6.64
C PRO A 182 -4.90 4.37 -7.21
N MET A 183 -4.94 3.07 -6.95
CA MET A 183 -3.96 2.14 -7.48
C MET A 183 -3.94 2.16 -9.01
N THR A 184 -2.74 2.17 -9.60
CA THR A 184 -2.61 2.38 -11.05
C THR A 184 -3.28 1.27 -11.84
N THR A 185 -4.04 1.70 -12.83
CA THR A 185 -4.69 0.86 -13.83
C THR A 185 -4.42 1.42 -15.21
N VAL A 186 -4.48 0.55 -16.22
CA VAL A 186 -4.58 0.96 -17.62
C VAL A 186 -6.01 0.69 -18.11
N ARG A 187 -6.60 1.64 -18.84
CA ARG A 187 -7.93 1.44 -19.43
C ARG A 187 -7.79 0.91 -20.85
N PHE A 188 -8.47 -0.19 -21.13
CA PHE A 188 -8.68 -0.70 -22.47
C PHE A 188 -10.18 -0.84 -22.71
N LEU A 189 -10.70 -0.06 -23.67
CA LEU A 189 -12.14 0.17 -23.86
C LEU A 189 -12.80 0.65 -22.55
N THR A 190 -13.80 -0.06 -22.07
CA THR A 190 -14.54 0.25 -20.83
C THR A 190 -13.96 -0.43 -19.60
N LEU A 191 -12.93 -1.29 -19.76
CA LEU A 191 -12.36 -2.08 -18.68
C LEU A 191 -11.01 -1.52 -18.22
N ASN A 192 -10.81 -1.51 -16.91
CA ASN A 192 -9.54 -1.15 -16.30
C ASN A 192 -8.78 -2.42 -15.91
N PHE A 193 -7.52 -2.50 -16.31
CA PHE A 193 -6.62 -3.59 -15.99
C PHE A 193 -5.61 -3.14 -14.93
N PRO A 194 -5.35 -3.98 -13.91
CA PRO A 194 -4.49 -3.63 -12.78
C PRO A 194 -3.02 -3.54 -13.17
N LEU A 195 -2.31 -2.52 -12.67
CA LEU A 195 -0.90 -2.28 -12.95
C LEU A 195 -0.07 -1.92 -11.71
N GLY A 196 -0.71 -1.64 -10.57
CA GLY A 196 -0.11 -1.03 -9.39
C GLY A 196 0.93 -1.84 -8.60
N GLY A 197 1.46 -2.98 -9.07
CA GLY A 197 2.45 -3.76 -8.31
C GLY A 197 1.94 -5.11 -7.79
N GLY A 198 2.54 -5.59 -6.70
CA GLY A 198 2.20 -6.88 -6.07
C GLY A 198 2.06 -8.04 -7.06
N GLY A 199 0.98 -8.82 -6.92
CA GLY A 199 0.73 -10.01 -7.74
C GLY A 199 0.68 -9.73 -9.25
N TYR A 200 0.14 -8.58 -9.65
CA TYR A 200 0.04 -8.20 -11.07
C TYR A 200 1.40 -7.97 -11.69
N PHE A 201 2.29 -7.26 -11.00
CA PHE A 201 3.66 -7.06 -11.47
C PHE A 201 4.45 -8.37 -11.51
N ARG A 202 4.25 -9.26 -10.54
CA ARG A 202 4.88 -10.58 -10.54
C ARG A 202 4.44 -11.47 -11.70
N ILE A 203 3.16 -11.43 -12.06
CA ILE A 203 2.55 -12.29 -13.10
C ILE A 203 2.80 -11.74 -14.51
N TYR A 204 2.63 -10.44 -14.73
CA TYR A 204 2.79 -9.86 -16.06
C TYR A 204 4.25 -9.92 -16.51
N PRO A 205 4.52 -10.18 -17.81
CA PRO A 205 5.86 -10.01 -18.36
C PRO A 205 6.37 -8.57 -18.15
N PHE A 206 7.65 -8.41 -17.77
CA PHE A 206 8.20 -7.08 -17.44
C PHE A 206 8.05 -6.05 -18.57
N TRP A 207 8.31 -6.46 -19.81
CA TRP A 207 8.18 -5.57 -20.98
C TRP A 207 6.75 -5.04 -21.11
N PHE A 208 5.75 -5.84 -20.76
CA PHE A 208 4.34 -5.50 -20.83
C PHE A 208 3.97 -4.52 -19.72
N SER A 209 4.37 -4.80 -18.46
CA SER A 209 4.21 -3.84 -17.36
C SER A 209 4.83 -2.47 -17.70
N ARG A 210 6.05 -2.46 -18.24
CA ARG A 210 6.75 -1.23 -18.65
C ARG A 210 6.00 -0.48 -19.75
N LEU A 211 5.50 -1.19 -20.77
CA LEU A 211 4.72 -0.58 -21.86
C LEU A 211 3.46 0.10 -21.32
N LEU A 212 2.72 -0.57 -20.44
CA LEU A 212 1.49 -0.04 -19.86
C LEU A 212 1.76 1.15 -18.93
N MET A 213 2.86 1.12 -18.16
CA MET A 213 3.24 2.22 -17.27
C MET A 213 3.66 3.47 -18.05
N LYS A 214 4.39 3.31 -19.17
CA LYS A 214 4.68 4.42 -20.09
C LYS A 214 3.42 5.05 -20.67
N ARG A 215 2.40 4.24 -20.95
CA ARG A 215 1.10 4.74 -21.39
C ARG A 215 0.40 5.55 -20.29
N CYS A 216 0.49 5.14 -19.02
CA CYS A 216 -0.04 5.92 -17.90
C CYS A 216 0.63 7.30 -17.82
N GLU A 217 1.96 7.39 -17.91
CA GLU A 217 2.66 8.69 -17.93
C GLU A 217 2.24 9.56 -19.11
N ALA A 218 2.06 8.96 -20.30
CA ALA A 218 1.56 9.68 -21.48
C ALA A 218 0.11 10.17 -21.33
N GLU A 219 -0.70 9.53 -20.48
CA GLU A 219 -2.05 9.96 -20.09
C GLU A 219 -2.04 10.91 -18.86
N ASP A 220 -0.85 11.32 -18.39
CA ASP A 220 -0.65 12.12 -17.18
C ASP A 220 -1.30 11.46 -15.94
N ILE A 221 -1.17 10.15 -15.84
CA ILE A 221 -1.60 9.35 -14.69
C ILE A 221 -0.35 8.91 -13.92
N PRO A 222 -0.17 9.34 -12.66
CA PRO A 222 0.97 8.89 -11.86
C PRO A 222 0.93 7.38 -11.65
N ILE A 223 2.10 6.75 -11.71
CA ILE A 223 2.25 5.34 -11.36
C ILE A 223 2.33 5.25 -9.84
N ILE A 224 1.30 4.71 -9.22
CA ILE A 224 1.23 4.30 -7.81
C ILE A 224 1.61 2.82 -7.76
N PHE A 225 2.84 2.53 -7.35
CA PHE A 225 3.39 1.18 -7.26
C PHE A 225 3.51 0.74 -5.79
N TYR A 226 3.00 -0.45 -5.46
CA TYR A 226 3.20 -1.07 -4.15
C TYR A 226 3.87 -2.44 -4.24
N ALA A 227 4.54 -2.81 -3.15
CA ALA A 227 5.09 -4.13 -2.91
C ALA A 227 5.05 -4.46 -1.42
N HIS A 228 5.28 -5.71 -1.06
CA HIS A 228 5.39 -6.15 0.33
C HIS A 228 6.79 -6.71 0.61
N PRO A 229 7.30 -6.64 1.86
CA PRO A 229 8.57 -7.23 2.23
C PRO A 229 8.69 -8.71 1.83
N TRP A 230 7.64 -9.50 2.03
CA TRP A 230 7.67 -10.94 1.69
C TRP A 230 7.88 -11.23 0.19
N GLU A 231 7.68 -10.26 -0.72
CA GLU A 231 8.00 -10.42 -2.15
C GLU A 231 9.50 -10.43 -2.44
N PHE A 232 10.31 -9.96 -1.49
CA PHE A 232 11.77 -9.94 -1.56
C PHE A 232 12.40 -11.22 -1.00
N ASP A 233 11.62 -12.08 -0.35
CA ASP A 233 12.09 -13.36 0.20
C ASP A 233 12.16 -14.46 -0.87
N LYS A 234 13.37 -14.76 -1.35
CA LYS A 234 13.62 -15.85 -2.30
C LYS A 234 13.27 -17.24 -1.74
N ASN A 235 13.20 -17.36 -0.42
CA ASN A 235 12.92 -18.58 0.34
C ASN A 235 11.59 -18.49 1.12
N LEU A 236 10.62 -17.74 0.58
CA LEU A 236 9.31 -17.54 1.19
C LEU A 236 8.66 -18.87 1.62
N PRO A 237 8.13 -18.97 2.86
CA PRO A 237 7.43 -20.17 3.32
C PRO A 237 6.29 -20.60 2.40
N ARG A 238 6.16 -21.91 2.20
CA ARG A 238 5.12 -22.50 1.35
C ARG A 238 3.99 -23.04 2.22
N VAL A 239 2.79 -22.50 1.98
CA VAL A 239 1.55 -22.91 2.61
C VAL A 239 0.66 -23.54 1.53
N ASN A 240 -0.11 -24.57 1.89
CA ASN A 240 -0.91 -25.30 0.93
C ASN A 240 -2.12 -24.49 0.42
N LEU A 241 -1.97 -23.77 -0.68
CA LEU A 241 -3.03 -22.98 -1.32
C LEU A 241 -3.69 -23.70 -2.50
N ASN A 242 -4.90 -23.28 -2.87
CA ASN A 242 -5.51 -23.70 -4.13
C ASN A 242 -4.71 -23.15 -5.34
N PHE A 243 -5.02 -23.64 -6.55
CA PHE A 243 -4.25 -23.30 -7.75
C PHE A 243 -4.17 -21.79 -8.02
N VAL A 244 -5.30 -21.08 -7.95
CA VAL A 244 -5.36 -19.63 -8.14
C VAL A 244 -4.52 -18.90 -7.10
N GLY A 245 -4.60 -19.34 -5.84
CA GLY A 245 -3.82 -18.76 -4.74
C GLY A 245 -2.32 -18.96 -4.90
N LYS A 246 -1.89 -20.16 -5.33
CA LYS A 246 -0.48 -20.44 -5.64
C LYS A 246 0.05 -19.51 -6.73
N ILE A 247 -0.75 -19.28 -7.79
CA ILE A 247 -0.38 -18.36 -8.87
C ILE A 247 -0.25 -16.93 -8.32
N ARG A 248 -1.28 -16.41 -7.65
CA ARG A 248 -1.30 -15.02 -7.15
C ARG A 248 -0.18 -14.75 -6.14
N HIS A 249 0.13 -15.70 -5.25
CA HIS A 249 1.06 -15.47 -4.17
C HIS A 249 2.52 -15.79 -4.54
N TYR A 250 2.81 -16.93 -5.19
CA TYR A 250 4.19 -17.41 -5.36
C TYR A 250 4.86 -17.14 -6.71
N THR A 251 4.09 -16.82 -7.74
CA THR A 251 4.65 -16.57 -9.08
C THR A 251 5.59 -15.38 -9.04
N GLY A 252 6.71 -15.43 -9.77
CA GLY A 252 7.57 -14.27 -10.00
C GLY A 252 8.45 -13.81 -8.83
N ILE A 253 8.25 -14.29 -7.59
CA ILE A 253 8.98 -13.84 -6.38
C ILE A 253 10.50 -13.81 -6.58
N LYS A 254 11.09 -14.90 -7.10
CA LYS A 254 12.55 -15.00 -7.26
C LYS A 254 13.18 -13.90 -8.13
N LYS A 255 12.39 -13.29 -9.02
CA LYS A 255 12.80 -12.22 -9.95
C LYS A 255 12.27 -10.85 -9.55
N PHE A 256 11.59 -10.72 -8.40
CA PHE A 256 10.89 -9.49 -8.04
C PHE A 256 11.83 -8.29 -7.90
N LEU A 257 12.86 -8.42 -7.06
CA LEU A 257 13.85 -7.35 -6.84
C LEU A 257 14.58 -6.95 -8.12
N GLU A 258 14.99 -7.91 -8.96
CA GLU A 258 15.63 -7.64 -10.26
C GLU A 258 14.70 -6.83 -11.18
N ARG A 259 13.41 -7.18 -11.20
CA ARG A 259 12.42 -6.47 -12.01
C ARG A 259 12.10 -5.09 -11.46
N LEU A 260 12.06 -4.93 -10.13
CA LEU A 260 11.86 -3.63 -9.49
C LEU A 260 13.05 -2.71 -9.78
N ASP A 261 14.28 -3.24 -9.72
CA ASP A 261 15.50 -2.50 -10.07
C ASP A 261 15.41 -1.92 -11.49
N ARG A 262 15.06 -2.77 -12.47
CA ARG A 262 14.84 -2.36 -13.86
C ARG A 262 13.66 -1.40 -14.03
N LEU A 263 12.67 -1.47 -13.14
CA LEU A 263 11.53 -0.56 -13.16
C LEU A 263 11.95 0.83 -12.69
N THR A 264 12.69 0.92 -11.60
CA THR A 264 13.22 2.18 -11.05
C THR A 264 14.30 2.82 -11.92
N ASP A 265 14.91 2.07 -12.85
CA ASP A 265 15.76 2.65 -13.90
C ASP A 265 14.95 3.27 -15.04
N ALA A 266 13.69 2.85 -15.22
CA ALA A 266 12.83 3.29 -16.31
C ALA A 266 11.89 4.43 -15.92
N PHE A 267 11.64 4.62 -14.62
CA PHE A 267 10.69 5.59 -14.08
C PHE A 267 11.24 6.20 -12.79
N GLU A 268 11.03 7.50 -12.60
CA GLU A 268 11.38 8.21 -11.36
C GLU A 268 10.25 8.01 -10.34
N PHE A 269 10.58 7.52 -9.14
CA PHE A 269 9.63 7.38 -8.04
C PHE A 269 10.07 8.15 -6.79
N THR A 270 9.09 8.45 -5.94
CA THR A 270 9.26 9.09 -4.62
C THR A 270 8.17 8.60 -3.64
N SER A 271 8.15 9.12 -2.41
CA SER A 271 7.05 8.99 -1.45
C SER A 271 5.87 9.92 -1.78
N PHE A 272 4.68 9.66 -1.23
CA PHE A 272 3.53 10.56 -1.36
C PHE A 272 3.85 11.96 -0.85
N GLU A 273 4.45 12.05 0.34
CA GLU A 273 4.90 13.31 0.96
C GLU A 273 5.78 14.15 0.02
N LYS A 274 6.78 13.54 -0.64
CA LYS A 274 7.76 14.26 -1.49
C LYS A 274 7.32 14.41 -2.95
N SER A 275 6.11 13.95 -3.28
CA SER A 275 5.57 14.00 -4.63
C SER A 275 5.12 15.41 -5.05
N GLY A 276 4.80 16.28 -4.09
CA GLY A 276 4.14 17.57 -4.31
C GLY A 276 2.68 17.46 -4.73
N MET A 277 2.13 16.23 -4.86
CA MET A 277 0.73 16.05 -5.23
C MET A 277 -0.21 16.39 -4.08
N LEU A 278 0.18 16.13 -2.83
CA LEU A 278 -0.63 16.49 -1.66
C LEU A 278 -0.89 18.00 -1.59
N ASP A 279 0.12 18.82 -1.90
CA ASP A 279 0.01 20.29 -1.89
C ASP A 279 -0.91 20.80 -3.00
N ALA A 280 -0.89 20.16 -4.18
CA ALA A 280 -1.77 20.50 -5.30
C ALA A 280 -3.26 20.30 -5.00
N PHE A 281 -3.58 19.48 -3.99
CA PHE A 281 -4.93 19.27 -3.48
C PHE A 281 -5.14 19.87 -2.09
N SER A 282 -4.11 20.49 -1.50
CA SER A 282 -4.26 21.29 -0.30
C SER A 282 -5.25 22.41 -0.65
N LEU A 283 -6.38 22.40 0.04
CA LEU A 283 -7.45 23.35 -0.16
C LEU A 283 -6.93 24.67 0.37
N SER A 284 -6.31 25.46 -0.51
CA SER A 284 -5.91 26.82 -0.20
C SER A 284 -7.16 27.69 -0.09
N GLU A 285 -7.39 28.12 1.15
CA GLU A 285 -8.28 29.18 1.69
C GLU A 285 -9.76 28.87 1.92
#